data_AF-Q3U3U3-F1
#
_entry.id   AF-Q3U3U3-F1
#
_cell.length_a   1.000
_cell.length_b   1.000
_cell.length_c   1.000
_cell.angle_alpha   90.00
_cell.angle_beta   90.00
_cell.angle_gamma   90.00
#
_symmetry.space_group_name_H-M   'P 1'
#
loop_
_entity.id
_entity.type
_entity.pdbx_description
1 polymer ?
#
loop_
_entity_poly.entity_id
_entity_poly.type
_entity_poly.pdbx_seq_one_letter_code
_entity_poly.pdbx_strand_id
1 'polypeptide(L)'
;LRLRATRAFVAARSFVQGLGVASDVVRKVAQVPLAPECSRAIMKLVYCAHCRGVPGARPCPDYCRNVLKGCLANQADLDAEWRNLLDSMVLITDKFWGPSGAESVIGGVHVWLAEAINALQDNKDTLTAKVIQACGNPKVNPHGSGPEEKRRRGKLALQEKPSTGTLEKLVSEAKAQLRDIQDFWISLPGTLCSEKMAMSPASDDRCWNGISKGRYLPEVMGDGLANQINNPEVEVDITKPDMTIRQQIMQLKIMTNRLRGAYGGNDVDFQDASDDGSGSGSGGVCPDDTCGRRVSKKSSSSRTPLTHALPGLSEQEGQKTSAATCPEPHSFFLLFLVTLVLAAARPRWR
;
A
#
# COMPACT_ATOMS: atom_id res chain seq x y z
N LEU A 1 20.33 -5.99 -16.24
CA LEU A 1 19.19 -6.50 -15.44
C LEU A 1 19.04 -5.79 -14.08
N ARG A 2 20.00 -5.88 -13.15
CA ARG A 2 19.92 -5.33 -11.77
C ARG A 2 19.27 -3.94 -11.67
N LEU A 3 19.85 -2.92 -12.32
CA LEU A 3 19.37 -1.53 -12.22
C LEU A 3 17.91 -1.33 -12.70
N ARG A 4 17.52 -2.02 -13.77
CA ARG A 4 16.16 -1.90 -14.32
C ARG A 4 15.16 -2.64 -13.45
N ALA A 5 15.51 -3.86 -13.01
CA ALA A 5 14.68 -4.68 -12.15
C ALA A 5 14.40 -3.99 -10.82
N THR A 6 15.43 -3.47 -10.14
CA THR A 6 15.24 -2.75 -8.87
C THR A 6 14.22 -1.63 -9.00
N ARG A 7 14.37 -0.73 -9.99
CA ARG A 7 13.43 0.39 -10.18
C ARG A 7 12.01 -0.07 -10.50
N ALA A 8 11.86 -1.05 -11.37
CA ALA A 8 10.58 -1.62 -11.77
C ALA A 8 9.83 -2.25 -10.58
N PHE A 9 10.50 -3.12 -9.83
CA PHE A 9 9.89 -3.81 -8.69
C PHE A 9 9.58 -2.86 -7.54
N VAL A 10 10.47 -1.90 -7.25
CA VAL A 10 10.25 -0.89 -6.22
C VAL A 10 9.01 -0.05 -6.54
N ALA A 11 8.89 0.45 -7.78
CA ALA A 11 7.72 1.23 -8.19
C ALA A 11 6.42 0.42 -8.05
N ALA A 12 6.40 -0.83 -8.56
CA ALA A 12 5.22 -1.68 -8.51
C ALA A 12 4.83 -2.04 -7.06
N ARG A 13 5.82 -2.40 -6.23
CA ARG A 13 5.62 -2.73 -4.81
C ARG A 13 5.08 -1.53 -4.04
N SER A 14 5.69 -0.35 -4.19
CA SER A 14 5.26 0.85 -3.50
C SER A 14 3.85 1.28 -3.89
N PHE A 15 3.45 1.12 -5.15
CA PHE A 15 2.07 1.40 -5.58
C PHE A 15 1.05 0.50 -4.88
N VAL A 16 1.30 -0.82 -4.85
CA VAL A 16 0.41 -1.79 -4.17
C VAL A 16 0.37 -1.55 -2.66
N GLN A 17 1.51 -1.28 -2.03
CA GLN A 17 1.58 -0.91 -0.61
C GLN A 17 0.80 0.39 -0.34
N GLY A 18 0.87 1.37 -1.26
CA GLY A 18 0.10 2.62 -1.18
C GLY A 18 -1.41 2.36 -1.11
N LEU A 19 -1.93 1.50 -2.00
CA LEU A 19 -3.34 1.07 -1.98
C LEU A 19 -3.71 0.37 -0.66
N GLY A 20 -2.84 -0.50 -0.17
CA GLY A 20 -3.03 -1.20 1.11
C GLY A 20 -3.12 -0.23 2.29
N VAL A 21 -2.20 0.74 2.39
CA VAL A 21 -2.19 1.77 3.44
C VAL A 21 -3.44 2.65 3.34
N ALA A 22 -3.82 3.09 2.14
CA ALA A 22 -5.02 3.89 1.94
C ALA A 22 -6.28 3.14 2.44
N SER A 23 -6.42 1.86 2.07
CA SER A 23 -7.50 0.99 2.54
C SER A 23 -7.52 0.83 4.06
N ASP A 24 -6.36 0.60 4.67
CA ASP A 24 -6.26 0.44 6.13
C ASP A 24 -6.58 1.73 6.89
N VAL A 25 -6.18 2.88 6.35
CA VAL A 25 -6.51 4.19 6.93
C VAL A 25 -8.04 4.37 6.92
N VAL A 26 -8.70 4.18 5.78
CA VAL A 26 -10.17 4.29 5.70
C VAL A 26 -10.85 3.35 6.70
N ARG A 27 -10.43 2.09 6.75
CA ARG A 27 -10.98 1.08 7.66
C ARG A 27 -10.84 1.47 9.14
N LYS A 28 -9.69 2.03 9.54
CA LYS A 28 -9.42 2.45 10.93
C LYS A 28 -10.16 3.73 11.29
N VAL A 29 -10.17 4.73 10.38
CA VAL A 29 -10.89 5.99 10.60
C VAL A 29 -12.40 5.76 10.72
N ALA A 30 -12.95 4.80 9.97
CA ALA A 30 -14.37 4.44 10.05
C ALA A 30 -14.80 3.88 11.42
N GLN A 31 -13.86 3.47 12.28
CA GLN A 31 -14.14 2.99 13.62
C GLN A 31 -14.11 4.10 14.69
N VAL A 32 -13.72 5.33 14.32
CA VAL A 32 -13.69 6.47 15.24
C VAL A 32 -15.13 6.86 15.60
N PRO A 33 -15.52 6.82 16.89
CA PRO A 33 -16.88 7.11 17.30
C PRO A 33 -17.20 8.60 17.16
N LEU A 34 -18.48 8.91 16.98
CA LEU A 34 -18.95 10.29 17.04
C LEU A 34 -18.96 10.79 18.49
N ALA A 35 -18.54 12.04 18.70
CA ALA A 35 -18.54 12.65 20.01
C ALA A 35 -19.97 12.88 20.54
N PRO A 36 -20.19 12.93 21.87
CA PRO A 36 -21.50 13.23 22.45
C PRO A 36 -22.12 14.55 21.98
N GLU A 37 -21.27 15.57 21.76
CA GLU A 37 -21.62 16.91 21.28
C GLU A 37 -22.16 16.82 19.85
N CYS A 38 -21.51 16.03 19.00
CA CYS A 38 -22.00 15.72 17.66
C CYS A 38 -23.36 15.00 17.70
N SER A 39 -23.52 14.02 18.59
CA SER A 39 -24.80 13.29 18.73
C SER A 39 -25.95 14.22 19.12
N ARG A 40 -25.70 15.18 20.03
CA ARG A 40 -26.66 16.22 20.41
C ARG A 40 -26.99 17.15 19.23
N ALA A 41 -25.99 17.57 18.47
CA ALA A 41 -26.18 18.44 17.32
C ALA A 41 -26.96 17.75 16.19
N ILE A 42 -26.69 16.47 15.90
CA ILE A 42 -27.45 15.67 14.93
C ILE A 42 -28.91 15.50 15.39
N MET A 43 -29.15 15.27 16.69
CA MET A 43 -30.50 15.19 17.23
C MET A 43 -31.28 16.51 16.99
N LYS A 44 -30.63 17.65 17.24
CA LYS A 44 -31.19 19.00 16.97
C LYS A 44 -31.46 19.24 15.49
N LEU A 45 -30.54 18.78 14.63
CA LEU A 45 -30.65 18.90 13.19
C LEU A 45 -31.86 18.13 12.65
N VAL A 46 -32.02 16.86 13.04
CA VAL A 46 -32.97 15.94 12.39
C VAL A 46 -34.34 15.90 13.08
N TYR A 47 -34.36 15.79 14.42
CA TYR A 47 -35.59 15.43 15.13
C TYR A 47 -36.23 16.58 15.90
N CYS A 48 -35.49 17.62 16.29
CA CYS A 48 -36.10 18.73 17.04
C CYS A 48 -37.19 19.49 16.28
N ALA A 49 -37.18 19.49 14.95
CA ALA A 49 -38.27 20.02 14.14
C ALA A 49 -39.61 19.31 14.46
N HIS A 50 -39.59 17.99 14.63
CA HIS A 50 -40.76 17.20 15.01
C HIS A 50 -41.22 17.55 16.42
N CYS A 51 -40.30 17.64 17.37
CA CYS A 51 -40.60 18.00 18.76
C CYS A 51 -41.17 19.41 18.90
N ARG A 52 -40.84 20.33 17.99
CA ARG A 52 -41.35 21.71 17.97
C ARG A 52 -42.61 21.91 17.11
N GLY A 53 -43.26 20.84 16.69
CA GLY A 53 -44.52 20.93 15.94
C GLY A 53 -44.36 21.33 14.47
N VAL A 54 -43.15 21.24 13.92
CA VAL A 54 -42.86 21.46 12.48
C VAL A 54 -42.26 20.22 11.81
N PRO A 55 -42.89 19.02 11.91
CA PRO A 55 -42.30 17.75 11.45
C PRO A 55 -42.03 17.69 9.93
N GLY A 56 -42.74 18.49 9.12
CA GLY A 56 -42.50 18.57 7.68
C GLY A 56 -41.34 19.47 7.27
N ALA A 57 -40.69 20.16 8.22
CA ALA A 57 -39.58 21.06 7.92
C ALA A 57 -38.27 20.27 7.80
N ARG A 58 -37.69 20.28 6.59
CA ARG A 58 -36.39 19.68 6.31
C ARG A 58 -35.25 20.65 6.70
N PRO A 59 -34.09 20.16 7.16
CA PRO A 59 -32.97 21.02 7.52
C PRO A 59 -32.50 21.93 6.39
N CYS A 60 -31.99 23.12 6.72
CA CYS A 60 -31.33 24.01 5.78
C CYS A 60 -29.97 23.45 5.34
N PRO A 61 -29.56 23.60 4.06
CA PRO A 61 -28.29 23.10 3.53
C PRO A 61 -27.08 23.44 4.37
N ASP A 62 -26.89 24.71 4.66
CA ASP A 62 -25.71 25.20 5.37
C ASP A 62 -25.75 24.86 6.86
N TYR A 63 -26.95 24.74 7.44
CA TYR A 63 -27.12 24.23 8.79
C TYR A 63 -26.63 22.77 8.91
N CYS A 64 -27.05 21.91 7.98
CA CYS A 64 -26.58 20.53 7.94
C CYS A 64 -25.06 20.45 7.74
N ARG A 65 -24.51 21.26 6.84
CA ARG A 65 -23.06 21.32 6.60
C ARG A 65 -22.30 21.73 7.85
N ASN A 66 -22.75 22.74 8.59
CA ASN A 66 -22.08 23.17 9.83
C ASN A 66 -22.12 22.09 10.92
N VAL A 67 -23.25 21.40 11.09
CA VAL A 67 -23.34 20.26 12.01
C VAL A 67 -22.36 19.15 11.61
N LEU A 68 -22.37 18.73 10.34
CA LEU A 68 -21.53 17.62 9.89
C LEU A 68 -20.04 17.98 9.83
N LYS A 69 -19.68 19.23 9.50
CA LYS A 69 -18.29 19.70 9.57
C LYS A 69 -17.77 19.73 11.00
N GLY A 70 -18.60 20.11 11.98
CA GLY A 70 -18.27 20.01 13.40
C GLY A 70 -18.06 18.56 13.84
N CYS A 71 -18.96 17.66 13.43
CA CYS A 71 -18.90 16.23 13.73
C CYS A 71 -17.70 15.51 13.13
N LEU A 72 -17.35 15.83 11.87
CA LEU A 72 -16.33 15.14 11.07
C LEU A 72 -15.02 15.93 10.98
N ALA A 73 -14.81 16.88 11.90
CA ALA A 73 -13.68 17.81 11.84
C ALA A 73 -12.33 17.09 11.94
N ASN A 74 -12.23 16.06 12.79
CA ASN A 74 -11.04 15.25 12.88
C ASN A 74 -10.79 14.45 11.59
N GLN A 75 -11.85 13.90 10.97
CA GLN A 75 -11.74 13.17 9.71
C GLN A 75 -11.29 14.09 8.57
N ALA A 76 -11.74 15.35 8.55
CA ALA A 76 -11.33 16.33 7.57
C ALA A 76 -9.83 16.70 7.65
N ASP A 77 -9.18 16.56 8.82
CA ASP A 77 -7.72 16.79 8.96
C ASP A 77 -6.88 15.77 8.15
N LEU A 78 -7.44 14.65 7.69
CA LEU A 78 -6.74 13.70 6.82
C LEU A 78 -6.54 14.22 5.38
N ASP A 79 -7.32 15.22 4.95
CA ASP A 79 -7.39 15.65 3.54
C ASP A 79 -6.03 15.95 2.92
N ALA A 80 -5.20 16.75 3.59
CA ALA A 80 -3.90 17.15 3.06
C ALA A 80 -2.98 15.95 2.77
N GLU A 81 -2.85 15.01 3.73
CA GLU A 81 -1.97 13.85 3.55
C GLU A 81 -2.60 12.75 2.69
N TRP A 82 -3.93 12.68 2.66
CA TRP A 82 -4.66 11.81 1.74
C TRP A 82 -4.41 12.22 0.28
N ARG A 83 -4.54 13.51 -0.03
CA ARG A 83 -4.20 14.07 -1.34
C ARG A 83 -2.74 13.83 -1.70
N ASN A 84 -1.81 14.11 -0.77
CA ASN A 84 -0.38 13.87 -0.99
C ASN A 84 -0.07 12.40 -1.35
N LEU A 85 -0.72 11.45 -0.66
CA LEU A 85 -0.57 10.03 -0.93
C LEU A 85 -1.09 9.70 -2.34
N LEU A 86 -2.33 10.08 -2.65
CA LEU A 86 -2.98 9.82 -3.93
C LEU A 86 -2.19 10.41 -5.10
N ASP A 87 -1.73 11.66 -4.97
CA ASP A 87 -0.91 12.32 -5.99
C ASP A 87 0.41 11.57 -6.21
N SER A 88 1.06 11.12 -5.13
CA SER A 88 2.29 10.32 -5.22
C SER A 88 2.05 8.93 -5.83
N MET A 89 0.88 8.34 -5.58
CA MET A 89 0.46 7.08 -6.20
C MET A 89 0.17 7.25 -7.69
N VAL A 90 -0.49 8.33 -8.11
CA VAL A 90 -0.68 8.63 -9.53
C VAL A 90 0.67 8.86 -10.20
N LEU A 91 1.59 9.57 -9.55
CA LEU A 91 2.92 9.88 -10.07
C LEU A 91 3.80 8.63 -10.27
N ILE A 92 3.81 7.68 -9.33
CA ILE A 92 4.68 6.49 -9.42
C ILE A 92 4.34 5.59 -10.62
N THR A 93 3.09 5.61 -11.09
CA THR A 93 2.67 4.81 -12.25
C THR A 93 3.35 5.23 -13.55
N ASP A 94 3.90 6.45 -13.64
CA ASP A 94 4.68 6.89 -14.80
C ASP A 94 5.97 6.07 -14.95
N LYS A 95 6.42 5.38 -13.88
CA LYS A 95 7.54 4.42 -13.91
C LYS A 95 7.14 3.04 -14.43
N PHE A 96 5.87 2.78 -14.74
CA PHE A 96 5.44 1.48 -15.27
C PHE A 96 5.68 1.36 -16.78
N TRP A 97 5.77 2.50 -17.47
CA TRP A 97 5.85 2.58 -18.92
C TRP A 97 7.28 2.76 -19.44
N GLY A 98 7.47 2.43 -20.72
CA GLY A 98 8.73 2.62 -21.44
C GLY A 98 9.73 1.46 -21.31
N PRO A 99 10.92 1.58 -21.93
CA PRO A 99 11.91 0.50 -22.05
C PRO A 99 12.56 0.06 -20.72
N SER A 100 12.42 0.88 -19.69
CA SER A 100 12.84 0.57 -18.32
C SER A 100 11.66 0.54 -17.35
N GLY A 101 10.43 0.55 -17.87
CA GLY A 101 9.21 0.51 -17.10
C GLY A 101 8.94 -0.87 -16.52
N ALA A 102 8.13 -0.91 -15.45
CA ALA A 102 7.79 -2.14 -14.76
C ALA A 102 7.23 -3.23 -15.69
N GLU A 103 6.37 -2.89 -16.65
CA GLU A 103 5.79 -3.85 -17.59
C GLU A 103 6.86 -4.55 -18.44
N SER A 104 7.73 -3.74 -19.08
CA SER A 104 8.77 -4.22 -19.97
C SER A 104 9.85 -5.02 -19.23
N VAL A 105 10.22 -4.58 -18.03
CA VAL A 105 11.30 -5.19 -17.26
C VAL A 105 10.85 -6.48 -16.59
N ILE A 106 9.68 -6.48 -15.94
CA ILE A 106 9.16 -7.65 -15.23
C ILE A 106 8.78 -8.75 -16.24
N GLY A 107 8.13 -8.37 -17.35
CA GLY A 107 7.81 -9.31 -18.43
C GLY A 107 9.05 -9.79 -19.20
N GLY A 108 10.11 -8.98 -19.28
CA GLY A 108 11.28 -9.24 -20.10
C GLY A 108 12.46 -9.93 -19.42
N VAL A 109 12.36 -10.33 -18.15
CA VAL A 109 13.49 -10.94 -17.40
C VAL A 109 14.09 -12.14 -18.14
N HIS A 110 13.25 -13.00 -18.70
CA HIS A 110 13.68 -14.18 -19.44
C HIS A 110 14.53 -13.85 -20.69
N VAL A 111 14.26 -12.72 -21.34
CA VAL A 111 15.04 -12.25 -22.51
C VAL A 111 16.45 -11.88 -22.07
N TRP A 112 16.60 -11.15 -20.96
CA TRP A 112 17.91 -10.78 -20.41
C TRP A 112 18.71 -12.00 -19.96
N LEU A 113 18.05 -13.03 -19.44
CA LEU A 113 18.70 -14.30 -19.07
C LEU A 113 19.19 -15.04 -20.32
N ALA A 114 18.38 -15.10 -21.37
CA ALA A 114 18.78 -15.70 -22.65
C ALA A 114 19.97 -14.96 -23.28
N GLU A 115 19.97 -13.62 -23.25
CA GLU A 115 21.08 -12.80 -23.73
C GLU A 115 22.37 -13.05 -22.93
N ALA A 116 22.28 -13.19 -21.60
CA ALA A 116 23.43 -13.52 -20.76
C ALA A 116 23.99 -14.91 -21.07
N ILE A 117 23.14 -15.91 -21.33
CA ILE A 117 23.56 -17.24 -21.76
C ILE A 117 24.26 -17.18 -23.12
N ASN A 118 23.70 -16.44 -24.08
CA ASN A 118 24.32 -16.25 -25.39
C ASN A 118 25.69 -15.55 -25.26
N ALA A 119 25.78 -14.49 -24.47
CA ALA A 119 27.04 -13.80 -24.21
C ALA A 119 28.10 -14.72 -23.57
N LEU A 120 27.70 -15.62 -22.68
CA LEU A 120 28.59 -16.64 -22.12
C LEU A 120 29.05 -17.65 -23.20
N GLN A 121 28.15 -18.09 -24.06
CA GLN A 121 28.46 -19.01 -25.16
C GLN A 121 29.45 -18.38 -26.15
N ASP A 122 29.22 -17.13 -26.54
CA ASP A 122 30.08 -16.41 -27.50
C ASP A 122 31.47 -16.10 -26.91
N ASN A 123 31.56 -15.86 -25.60
CA ASN A 123 32.82 -15.56 -24.92
C ASN A 123 33.49 -16.80 -24.30
N LYS A 124 32.97 -18.01 -24.53
CA LYS A 124 33.40 -19.25 -23.88
C LYS A 124 34.91 -19.45 -23.93
N ASP A 125 35.50 -19.42 -25.12
CA ASP A 125 36.91 -19.76 -25.30
C ASP A 125 37.84 -18.72 -24.66
N THR A 126 37.49 -17.44 -24.79
CA THR A 126 38.25 -16.34 -24.18
C THR A 126 38.17 -16.39 -22.65
N LEU A 127 36.98 -16.69 -22.11
CA LEU A 127 36.78 -16.85 -20.68
C LEU A 127 37.57 -18.06 -20.15
N THR A 128 37.47 -19.21 -20.82
CA THR A 128 38.21 -20.43 -20.46
C THR A 128 39.72 -20.21 -20.48
N ALA A 129 40.26 -19.54 -21.50
CA ALA A 129 41.69 -19.23 -21.56
C ALA A 129 42.16 -18.37 -20.38
N LYS A 130 41.43 -17.29 -20.06
CA LYS A 130 41.75 -16.41 -18.92
C LYS A 130 41.62 -17.14 -17.58
N VAL A 131 40.61 -17.99 -17.42
CA VAL A 131 40.41 -18.78 -16.20
C VAL A 131 41.54 -19.80 -16.03
N ILE A 132 41.92 -20.52 -17.08
CA ILE A 132 43.05 -21.47 -17.03
C ILE A 132 44.36 -20.74 -16.69
N GLN A 133 44.57 -19.56 -17.25
CA GLN A 133 45.76 -18.76 -16.97
C GLN A 133 45.82 -18.30 -15.51
N ALA A 134 44.69 -17.86 -14.93
CA ALA A 134 44.65 -17.33 -13.57
C ALA A 134 44.51 -18.41 -12.49
N CYS A 135 43.78 -19.49 -12.77
CA CYS A 135 43.39 -20.51 -11.80
C CYS A 135 44.09 -21.87 -12.01
N GLY A 136 44.80 -22.06 -13.13
CA GLY A 136 45.46 -23.32 -13.51
C GLY A 136 44.59 -24.22 -14.39
N ASN A 137 45.25 -25.15 -15.08
CA ASN A 137 44.59 -26.04 -16.04
C ASN A 137 43.79 -27.14 -15.32
N PRO A 138 42.48 -27.31 -15.59
CA PRO A 138 41.69 -28.36 -14.97
C PRO A 138 42.16 -29.75 -15.42
N LYS A 139 42.19 -30.72 -14.50
CA LYS A 139 42.45 -32.13 -14.82
C LYS A 139 41.18 -32.75 -15.42
N VAL A 140 41.15 -32.94 -16.74
CA VAL A 140 40.03 -33.62 -17.42
C VAL A 140 40.33 -35.12 -17.47
N ASN A 141 39.47 -35.94 -16.88
CA ASN A 141 39.57 -37.41 -16.99
C ASN A 141 39.12 -37.86 -18.40
N PRO A 142 39.91 -38.66 -19.15
CA PRO A 142 39.60 -39.02 -20.54
C PRO A 142 38.37 -39.93 -20.75
N HIS A 143 37.87 -40.59 -19.70
CA HIS A 143 36.84 -41.65 -19.82
C HIS A 143 35.40 -41.15 -19.70
N GLY A 144 35.06 -40.06 -20.38
CA GLY A 144 33.72 -39.46 -20.31
C GLY A 144 33.28 -38.69 -21.55
N SER A 145 33.69 -39.12 -22.75
CA SER A 145 33.10 -38.62 -24.00
C SER A 145 31.83 -39.42 -24.33
N GLY A 146 30.72 -39.12 -23.67
CA GLY A 146 29.42 -39.38 -24.29
C GLY A 146 29.27 -38.47 -25.54
N PRO A 147 28.46 -38.85 -26.53
CA PRO A 147 28.39 -38.11 -27.79
C PRO A 147 28.09 -36.64 -27.50
N GLU A 148 28.84 -35.72 -28.09
CA GLU A 148 28.43 -34.32 -28.17
C GLU A 148 27.06 -34.29 -28.85
N GLU A 149 26.01 -34.27 -28.04
CA GLU A 149 24.67 -34.07 -28.52
C GLU A 149 24.68 -32.67 -29.11
N LYS A 150 24.68 -32.59 -30.46
CA LYS A 150 24.47 -31.36 -31.22
C LYS A 150 23.20 -30.73 -30.68
N ARG A 151 23.36 -29.84 -29.70
CA ARG A 151 22.27 -29.14 -29.04
C ARG A 151 21.62 -28.34 -30.14
N ARG A 152 20.49 -28.84 -30.64
CA ARG A 152 19.69 -28.14 -31.64
C ARG A 152 19.54 -26.73 -31.12
N ARG A 153 19.99 -25.75 -31.91
CA ARG A 153 19.78 -24.34 -31.64
C ARG A 153 18.27 -24.14 -31.63
N GLY A 154 17.65 -24.35 -30.48
CA GLY A 154 16.25 -24.07 -30.27
C GLY A 154 16.09 -22.61 -30.59
N LYS A 155 15.28 -22.29 -31.61
CA LYS A 155 14.82 -20.92 -31.81
C LYS A 155 14.33 -20.46 -30.44
N LEU A 156 14.95 -19.42 -29.88
CA LEU A 156 14.33 -18.66 -28.81
C LEU A 156 12.94 -18.33 -29.34
N ALA A 157 11.91 -18.95 -28.75
CA ALA A 157 10.56 -18.55 -29.05
C ALA A 157 10.53 -17.06 -28.72
N LEU A 158 10.36 -16.24 -29.76
CA LEU A 158 9.97 -14.86 -29.58
C LEU A 158 8.58 -14.96 -28.96
N GLN A 159 8.52 -15.04 -27.64
CA GLN A 159 7.26 -15.21 -26.95
C GLN A 159 6.44 -13.97 -27.30
N GLU A 160 5.22 -14.23 -27.76
CA GLU A 160 4.24 -13.22 -28.09
C GLU A 160 4.25 -12.14 -27.01
N LYS A 161 4.35 -10.89 -27.49
CA LYS A 161 4.16 -9.70 -26.69
C LYS A 161 2.93 -9.97 -25.78
N PRO A 162 3.09 -9.98 -24.44
CA PRO A 162 1.96 -10.21 -23.55
C PRO A 162 0.85 -9.24 -23.96
N SER A 163 -0.41 -9.70 -23.94
CA SER A 163 -1.58 -8.95 -24.43
C SER A 163 -1.45 -7.47 -24.04
N THR A 164 -1.02 -6.65 -25.00
CA THR A 164 -0.61 -5.28 -24.74
C THR A 164 -1.81 -4.52 -24.21
N GLY A 165 -1.70 -3.98 -22.99
CA GLY A 165 -2.67 -3.04 -22.47
C GLY A 165 -3.53 -3.51 -21.30
N THR A 166 -3.39 -4.73 -20.76
CA THR A 166 -4.10 -5.09 -19.50
C THR A 166 -3.63 -4.21 -18.34
N LEU A 167 -2.31 -4.07 -18.15
CA LEU A 167 -1.76 -3.18 -17.12
C LEU A 167 -2.12 -1.72 -17.41
N GLU A 168 -2.12 -1.30 -18.67
CA GLU A 168 -2.47 0.06 -19.09
C GLU A 168 -3.91 0.43 -18.75
N LYS A 169 -4.85 -0.48 -19.00
CA LYS A 169 -6.26 -0.33 -18.60
C LYS A 169 -6.39 -0.25 -17.08
N LEU A 170 -5.76 -1.17 -16.34
CA LEU A 170 -5.81 -1.18 -14.87
C LEU A 170 -5.24 0.11 -14.26
N VAL A 171 -4.11 0.59 -14.78
CA VAL A 171 -3.48 1.84 -14.30
C VAL A 171 -4.34 3.05 -14.66
N SER A 172 -4.93 3.08 -15.84
CA SER A 172 -5.81 4.17 -16.27
C SER A 172 -7.08 4.24 -15.43
N GLU A 173 -7.71 3.10 -15.18
CA GLU A 173 -8.87 2.98 -14.29
C GLU A 173 -8.51 3.37 -12.85
N ALA A 174 -7.39 2.86 -12.33
CA ALA A 174 -6.90 3.24 -11.01
C ALA A 174 -6.64 4.75 -10.91
N LYS A 175 -6.01 5.38 -11.91
CA LYS A 175 -5.81 6.84 -11.93
C LYS A 175 -7.13 7.59 -11.86
N ALA A 176 -8.15 7.16 -12.60
CA ALA A 176 -9.47 7.79 -12.57
C ALA A 176 -10.12 7.67 -11.19
N GLN A 177 -10.13 6.46 -10.61
CA GLN A 177 -10.69 6.20 -9.28
C GLN A 177 -9.96 6.98 -8.17
N LEU A 178 -8.63 7.04 -8.21
CA LEU A 178 -7.83 7.78 -7.24
C LEU A 178 -8.08 9.30 -7.30
N ARG A 179 -8.39 9.84 -8.49
CA ARG A 179 -8.76 11.25 -8.65
C ARG A 179 -10.17 11.54 -8.15
N ASP A 180 -11.10 10.63 -8.39
CA ASP A 180 -12.50 10.76 -7.95
C ASP A 180 -12.61 10.81 -6.42
N ILE A 181 -11.76 10.08 -5.70
CA ILE A 181 -11.75 10.04 -4.23
C ILE A 181 -10.80 11.06 -3.58
N GLN A 182 -10.25 12.00 -4.35
CA GLN A 182 -9.19 12.89 -3.85
C GLN A 182 -9.67 13.86 -2.77
N ASP A 183 -10.92 14.30 -2.84
CA ASP A 183 -11.58 15.20 -1.90
C ASP A 183 -12.51 14.45 -0.90
N PHE A 184 -12.38 13.12 -0.82
CA PHE A 184 -13.26 12.25 -0.04
C PHE A 184 -13.55 12.80 1.38
N TRP A 185 -12.52 13.10 2.17
CA TRP A 185 -12.67 13.50 3.58
C TRP A 185 -13.43 14.82 3.78
N ILE A 186 -13.24 15.79 2.89
CA ILE A 186 -13.93 17.10 2.96
C ILE A 186 -15.27 17.11 2.23
N SER A 187 -15.50 16.16 1.32
CA SER A 187 -16.77 16.01 0.60
C SER A 187 -17.87 15.39 1.46
N LEU A 188 -17.51 14.60 2.50
CA LEU A 188 -18.45 13.85 3.34
C LEU A 188 -19.63 14.68 3.87
N PRO A 189 -19.46 15.89 4.46
CA PRO A 189 -20.59 16.71 4.89
C PRO A 189 -21.54 17.04 3.73
N GLY A 190 -21.02 17.38 2.55
CA GLY A 190 -21.83 17.72 1.39
C GLY A 190 -22.64 16.53 0.86
N THR A 191 -22.00 15.38 0.73
CA THR A 191 -22.62 14.15 0.23
C THR A 191 -23.68 13.62 1.20
N LEU A 192 -23.39 13.58 2.50
CA LEU A 192 -24.36 13.12 3.51
C LEU A 192 -25.57 14.05 3.62
N CYS A 193 -25.34 15.36 3.58
CA CYS A 193 -26.41 16.34 3.59
C CYS A 193 -27.32 16.19 2.36
N SER A 194 -26.74 16.14 1.15
CA SER A 194 -27.50 16.06 -0.10
C SER A 194 -28.23 14.73 -0.30
N GLU A 195 -27.62 13.60 0.00
CA GLU A 195 -28.19 12.28 -0.27
C GLU A 195 -29.08 11.72 0.85
N LYS A 196 -28.67 11.90 2.11
CA LYS A 196 -29.22 11.12 3.24
C LYS A 196 -30.13 11.94 4.15
N MET A 197 -29.87 13.24 4.30
CA MET A 197 -30.60 14.09 5.25
C MET A 197 -31.81 14.81 4.64
N ALA A 198 -32.23 14.41 3.42
CA ALA A 198 -33.45 14.86 2.76
C ALA A 198 -33.62 16.39 2.86
N MET A 199 -32.64 17.15 2.38
CA MET A 199 -32.63 18.62 2.48
C MET A 199 -33.83 19.24 1.76
N SER A 200 -34.18 20.48 2.15
CA SER A 200 -35.12 21.28 1.37
C SER A 200 -34.48 21.64 0.01
N PRO A 201 -35.12 21.32 -1.13
CA PRO A 201 -34.69 21.80 -2.45
C PRO A 201 -35.11 23.25 -2.69
N ALA A 202 -36.01 23.78 -1.85
CA ALA A 202 -36.49 25.15 -1.94
C ALA A 202 -35.42 26.11 -1.43
N SER A 203 -35.31 27.26 -2.10
CA SER A 203 -34.53 28.42 -1.66
C SER A 203 -34.70 28.66 -0.16
N ASP A 204 -33.61 29.11 0.45
CA ASP A 204 -33.30 29.31 1.88
C ASP A 204 -34.41 29.77 2.84
N ASP A 205 -35.62 30.08 2.41
CA ASP A 205 -36.58 30.84 3.21
C ASP A 205 -37.58 29.96 3.99
N ARG A 206 -37.60 28.64 3.80
CA ARG A 206 -38.58 27.73 4.44
C ARG A 206 -38.03 26.38 4.92
N CYS A 207 -36.77 26.33 5.33
CA CYS A 207 -36.13 25.14 5.90
C CYS A 207 -36.05 25.22 7.44
N TRP A 208 -35.69 24.12 8.10
CA TRP A 208 -35.43 24.06 9.53
C TRP A 208 -34.01 24.56 9.81
N ASN A 209 -33.89 25.63 10.60
CA ASN A 209 -32.61 26.26 10.95
C ASN A 209 -32.11 25.92 12.37
N GLY A 210 -32.71 24.91 13.01
CA GLY A 210 -32.38 24.52 14.39
C GLY A 210 -33.22 25.22 15.48
N ILE A 211 -33.94 26.28 15.12
CA ILE A 211 -34.82 27.02 16.04
C ILE A 211 -36.27 26.93 15.57
N SER A 212 -36.51 27.34 14.33
CA SER A 212 -37.83 27.43 13.70
C SER A 212 -37.72 27.14 12.21
N LYS A 213 -38.84 27.28 11.49
CA LYS A 213 -38.85 27.24 10.03
C LYS A 213 -38.50 28.62 9.50
N GLY A 214 -37.39 28.75 8.77
CA GLY A 214 -36.90 30.00 8.23
C GLY A 214 -35.48 29.86 7.69
N ARG A 215 -34.86 30.99 7.36
CA ARG A 215 -33.50 31.02 6.82
C ARG A 215 -32.44 30.67 7.86
N TYR A 216 -31.41 29.96 7.42
CA TYR A 216 -30.17 29.79 8.15
C TYR A 216 -29.22 30.93 7.78
N LEU A 217 -28.80 31.73 8.77
CA LEU A 217 -27.96 32.90 8.57
C LEU A 217 -26.45 32.65 8.74
N PRO A 218 -25.99 31.77 9.65
CA PRO A 218 -24.55 31.55 9.81
C PRO A 218 -23.90 31.01 8.54
N GLU A 219 -22.68 31.47 8.27
CA GLU A 219 -21.88 30.97 7.15
C GLU A 219 -21.38 29.55 7.40
N VAL A 220 -21.03 28.85 6.32
CA VAL A 220 -20.48 27.50 6.40
C VAL A 220 -19.04 27.56 6.90
N MET A 221 -18.74 26.78 7.94
CA MET A 221 -17.41 26.67 8.53
C MET A 221 -16.40 26.06 7.53
N GLY A 222 -15.12 26.39 7.71
CA GLY A 222 -14.02 25.74 7.01
C GLY A 222 -13.88 24.25 7.40
N ASP A 223 -13.13 23.48 6.61
CA ASP A 223 -12.88 22.06 6.89
C ASP A 223 -11.74 21.85 7.88
N GLY A 224 -11.76 20.76 8.63
CA GLY A 224 -10.73 20.43 9.62
C GLY A 224 -11.01 20.95 11.03
N LEU A 225 -10.27 20.41 12.00
CA LEU A 225 -10.51 20.62 13.43
C LEU A 225 -10.33 22.08 13.85
N ALA A 226 -9.26 22.73 13.39
CA ALA A 226 -8.94 24.11 13.76
C ALA A 226 -10.03 25.12 13.35
N ASN A 227 -10.75 24.83 12.25
CA ASN A 227 -11.79 25.70 11.73
C ASN A 227 -13.13 25.59 12.48
N GLN A 228 -13.24 24.68 13.46
CA GLN A 228 -14.48 24.49 14.22
C GLN A 228 -14.53 25.28 15.53
N ILE A 229 -13.51 26.06 15.87
CA ILE A 229 -13.46 26.82 17.12
C ILE A 229 -14.67 27.77 17.29
N ASN A 230 -15.18 28.30 16.18
CA ASN A 230 -16.32 29.22 16.14
C ASN A 230 -17.57 28.58 15.50
N ASN A 231 -17.65 27.24 15.45
CA ASN A 231 -18.80 26.57 14.84
C ASN A 231 -20.07 26.84 15.69
N PRO A 232 -21.13 27.42 15.10
CA PRO A 232 -22.33 27.81 15.86
C PRO A 232 -23.21 26.62 16.28
N GLU A 233 -23.00 25.44 15.69
CA GLU A 233 -23.89 24.28 15.87
C GLU A 233 -23.29 23.16 16.73
N VAL A 234 -21.96 23.07 16.79
CA VAL A 234 -21.25 22.02 17.53
C VAL A 234 -20.09 22.65 18.30
N GLU A 235 -20.09 22.47 19.61
CA GLU A 235 -18.95 22.82 20.46
C GLU A 235 -17.85 21.77 20.25
N VAL A 236 -16.71 22.19 19.71
CA VAL A 236 -15.58 21.30 19.39
C VAL A 236 -14.33 21.76 20.15
N ASP A 237 -13.78 20.89 20.99
CA ASP A 237 -12.50 21.13 21.67
C ASP A 237 -11.32 20.88 20.71
N ILE A 238 -10.86 21.94 20.05
CA ILE A 238 -9.76 21.87 19.08
C ILE A 238 -8.42 21.44 19.70
N THR A 239 -8.28 21.50 21.03
CA THR A 239 -7.05 21.14 21.74
C THR A 239 -6.92 19.63 21.96
N LYS A 240 -7.99 18.88 21.73
CA LYS A 240 -8.04 17.42 21.90
C LYS A 240 -8.32 16.72 20.57
N PRO A 241 -7.35 16.66 19.65
CA PRO A 241 -7.51 15.90 18.42
C PRO A 241 -7.60 14.40 18.70
N ASP A 242 -8.32 13.68 17.84
CA ASP A 242 -8.39 12.22 17.94
C ASP A 242 -7.02 11.58 17.60
N MET A 243 -6.53 10.73 18.50
CA MET A 243 -5.20 10.13 18.36
C MET A 243 -5.14 9.07 17.26
N THR A 244 -6.25 8.38 16.97
CA THR A 244 -6.34 7.40 15.87
C THR A 244 -6.19 8.11 14.53
N ILE A 245 -6.85 9.27 14.38
CA ILE A 245 -6.74 10.14 13.22
C ILE A 245 -5.30 10.62 13.05
N ARG A 246 -4.67 11.15 14.12
CA ARG A 246 -3.26 11.61 14.06
C ARG A 246 -2.30 10.46 13.69
N GLN A 247 -2.54 9.26 14.19
CA GLN A 247 -1.77 8.07 13.82
C GLN A 247 -1.95 7.73 12.33
N GLN A 248 -3.17 7.82 11.79
CA GLN A 248 -3.41 7.54 10.37
C GLN A 248 -2.78 8.61 9.47
N ILE A 249 -2.81 9.89 9.85
CA ILE A 249 -2.09 10.97 9.17
C ILE A 249 -0.58 10.64 9.09
N MET A 250 0.00 10.11 10.17
CA MET A 250 1.40 9.67 10.16
C MET A 250 1.63 8.50 9.19
N GLN A 251 0.73 7.52 9.11
CA GLN A 251 0.85 6.41 8.15
C GLN A 251 0.80 6.91 6.69
N LEU A 252 -0.11 7.85 6.40
CA LEU A 252 -0.18 8.50 5.08
C LEU A 252 1.14 9.20 4.74
N LYS A 253 1.73 9.95 5.68
CA LYS A 253 3.04 10.61 5.51
C LYS A 253 4.17 9.62 5.22
N ILE A 254 4.27 8.55 6.00
CA ILE A 254 5.31 7.52 5.83
C ILE A 254 5.20 6.90 4.43
N MET A 255 3.99 6.50 4.03
CA MET A 255 3.78 5.87 2.74
C MET A 255 4.01 6.84 1.56
N THR A 256 3.61 8.10 1.71
CA THR A 256 3.89 9.17 0.75
C THR A 256 5.39 9.34 0.54
N ASN A 257 6.17 9.40 1.63
CA ASN A 257 7.63 9.50 1.54
C ASN A 257 8.26 8.27 0.90
N ARG A 258 7.76 7.07 1.18
CA ARG A 258 8.18 5.83 0.50
C ARG A 258 7.92 5.88 -1.00
N LEU A 259 6.74 6.33 -1.43
CA LEU A 259 6.39 6.49 -2.86
C LEU A 259 7.30 7.52 -3.55
N ARG A 260 7.57 8.66 -2.91
CA ARG A 260 8.50 9.67 -3.45
C ARG A 260 9.93 9.14 -3.56
N GLY A 261 10.39 8.37 -2.56
CA GLY A 261 11.69 7.67 -2.60
C GLY A 261 11.76 6.65 -3.75
N ALA A 262 10.71 5.84 -3.89
CA ALA A 262 10.56 4.87 -4.98
C ALA A 262 10.57 5.54 -6.36
N TYR A 263 9.96 6.71 -6.49
CA TYR A 263 9.98 7.49 -7.73
C TYR A 263 11.39 7.96 -8.11
N GLY A 264 12.21 8.31 -7.11
CA GLY A 264 13.64 8.59 -7.26
C GLY A 264 14.51 7.36 -7.55
N GLY A 265 13.95 6.15 -7.44
CA GLY A 265 14.67 4.89 -7.63
C GLY A 265 15.42 4.40 -6.39
N ASN A 266 15.16 4.99 -5.22
CA ASN A 266 15.68 4.53 -3.94
C ASN A 266 14.68 3.55 -3.32
N ASP A 267 15.18 2.40 -2.89
CA ASP A 267 14.39 1.50 -2.05
C ASP A 267 14.75 1.71 -0.59
N VAL A 268 13.80 2.26 0.17
CA VAL A 268 13.95 2.52 1.60
C VAL A 268 13.92 1.22 2.44
N ASP A 269 13.39 0.13 1.89
CA ASP A 269 13.32 -1.18 2.58
C ASP A 269 14.43 -2.15 2.13
N PHE A 270 15.08 -1.93 0.97
CA PHE A 270 16.16 -2.83 0.48
C PHE A 270 17.53 -2.51 1.08
N GLN A 271 17.67 -1.38 1.78
CA GLN A 271 18.93 -1.02 2.43
C GLN A 271 19.20 -1.81 3.72
N ASP A 272 18.18 -2.44 4.33
CA ASP A 272 18.36 -3.24 5.56
C ASP A 272 18.74 -4.72 5.31
N ALA A 273 18.84 -5.15 4.04
CA ALA A 273 19.23 -6.53 3.69
C ALA A 273 20.64 -6.65 3.10
N SER A 274 21.39 -5.56 3.00
CA SER A 274 22.81 -5.58 2.66
C SER A 274 23.60 -4.92 3.77
N ASP A 275 24.26 -5.73 4.59
CA ASP A 275 25.29 -5.32 5.53
C ASP A 275 26.19 -4.23 4.94
N ASP A 276 26.15 -3.04 5.52
CA ASP A 276 27.31 -2.19 5.72
C ASP A 276 27.16 -1.53 7.10
N GLY A 277 27.50 -2.32 8.11
CA GLY A 277 27.75 -1.82 9.46
C GLY A 277 28.95 -0.89 9.44
N SER A 278 28.71 0.41 9.60
CA SER A 278 29.75 1.36 9.94
C SER A 278 29.15 2.60 10.60
N GLY A 279 29.06 2.56 11.93
CA GLY A 279 28.72 3.68 12.79
C GLY A 279 29.75 3.79 13.91
N SER A 280 30.81 4.56 13.66
CA SER A 280 31.84 4.89 14.64
C SER A 280 31.26 5.72 15.79
N GLY A 281 31.40 5.21 17.02
CA GLY A 281 31.18 5.94 18.26
C GLY A 281 32.41 5.81 19.15
N SER A 282 33.35 6.74 19.00
CA SER A 282 34.55 6.86 19.82
C SER A 282 34.20 7.32 21.23
N GLY A 283 34.74 6.65 22.24
CA GLY A 283 34.69 7.09 23.63
C GLY A 283 35.38 6.10 24.56
N GLY A 284 36.68 6.25 24.77
CA GLY A 284 37.43 5.43 25.72
C GLY A 284 38.92 5.75 25.73
N VAL A 285 39.30 6.71 26.56
CA VAL A 285 40.69 7.07 26.89
C VAL A 285 41.27 5.99 27.82
N CYS A 286 42.35 5.31 27.41
CA CYS A 286 43.22 4.57 28.33
C CYS A 286 44.70 4.88 27.98
N PRO A 287 45.53 5.23 28.98
CA PRO A 287 46.88 5.72 28.75
C PRO A 287 47.89 4.60 28.48
N ASP A 288 49.01 5.04 27.92
CA ASP A 288 50.25 4.33 27.57
C ASP A 288 50.73 3.34 28.64
N ASP A 289 51.10 2.12 28.22
CA ASP A 289 52.43 1.55 28.48
C ASP A 289 52.55 0.09 27.99
N THR A 290 53.76 -0.24 27.53
CA THR A 290 54.30 -1.58 27.17
C THR A 290 54.11 -2.10 25.74
N CYS A 291 54.91 -1.51 24.85
CA CYS A 291 55.30 -2.12 23.58
C CYS A 291 56.26 -3.31 23.83
N GLY A 292 55.74 -4.54 23.77
CA GLY A 292 56.52 -5.78 23.91
C GLY A 292 56.73 -6.49 22.58
N ARG A 293 57.94 -6.37 22.00
CA ARG A 293 58.41 -7.22 20.89
C ARG A 293 58.46 -8.70 21.33
N ARG A 294 57.81 -9.61 20.59
CA ARG A 294 58.35 -10.94 20.27
C ARG A 294 57.92 -11.42 18.89
N VAL A 295 58.92 -11.91 18.16
CA VAL A 295 58.86 -12.51 16.82
C VAL A 295 58.48 -14.00 16.93
N SER A 296 57.58 -14.49 16.07
CA SER A 296 57.72 -15.84 15.49
C SER A 296 56.84 -16.06 14.25
N LYS A 297 57.50 -16.57 13.20
CA LYS A 297 56.97 -17.05 11.91
C LYS A 297 55.92 -18.15 12.09
N LYS A 298 54.87 -18.17 11.24
CA LYS A 298 54.44 -19.37 10.46
C LYS A 298 53.26 -19.10 9.50
N SER A 299 53.54 -19.41 8.23
CA SER A 299 52.68 -19.98 7.17
C SER A 299 51.21 -19.55 7.01
N SER A 300 50.95 -18.89 5.88
CA SER A 300 49.64 -18.78 5.24
C SER A 300 49.12 -20.15 4.79
N SER A 301 47.90 -20.51 5.20
CA SER A 301 47.13 -21.59 4.60
C SER A 301 45.73 -21.08 4.27
N SER A 302 45.36 -21.14 2.99
CA SER A 302 44.05 -20.80 2.45
C SER A 302 43.04 -21.89 2.83
N ARG A 303 41.99 -21.52 3.57
CA ARG A 303 40.82 -22.39 3.77
C ARG A 303 39.84 -22.22 2.60
N THR A 304 39.50 -23.34 1.99
CA THR A 304 38.40 -23.52 1.05
C THR A 304 37.03 -23.45 1.76
N PRO A 305 35.98 -22.92 1.12
CA PRO A 305 34.63 -22.96 1.66
C PRO A 305 33.99 -24.35 1.49
N LEU A 306 33.32 -24.81 2.55
CA LEU A 306 32.56 -26.06 2.64
C LEU A 306 31.29 -26.00 1.79
N THR A 307 31.09 -26.99 0.94
CA THR A 307 29.85 -27.25 0.20
C THR A 307 28.83 -27.91 1.13
N HIS A 308 27.70 -27.25 1.41
CA HIS A 308 26.55 -27.88 2.07
C HIS A 308 25.56 -28.39 1.01
N ALA A 309 25.12 -29.64 1.18
CA ALA A 309 24.17 -30.32 0.31
C ALA A 309 22.72 -29.86 0.56
N LEU A 310 21.93 -29.80 -0.52
CA LEU A 310 20.47 -29.62 -0.49
C LEU A 310 19.78 -30.94 -0.13
N PRO A 311 18.84 -30.99 0.83
CA PRO A 311 18.01 -32.17 1.06
C PRO A 311 16.71 -32.12 0.24
N GLY A 312 16.41 -33.23 -0.44
CA GLY A 312 15.10 -33.51 -1.03
C GLY A 312 14.66 -34.94 -0.73
N LEU A 313 13.35 -35.06 -0.43
CA LEU A 313 12.41 -36.18 -0.68
C LEU A 313 12.63 -37.59 -0.08
N SER A 314 11.56 -38.03 0.62
CA SER A 314 11.06 -39.39 0.93
C SER A 314 11.91 -40.27 1.88
N GLU A 315 11.36 -41.03 2.84
CA GLU A 315 10.23 -41.97 2.80
C GLU A 315 9.46 -42.15 4.14
N GLN A 316 8.29 -42.80 4.03
CA GLN A 316 7.36 -43.38 5.03
C GLN A 316 8.07 -44.20 6.15
N GLU A 317 7.52 -44.53 7.33
CA GLU A 317 6.17 -44.93 7.75
C GLU A 317 6.14 -45.01 9.30
N GLY A 318 4.97 -44.91 9.95
CA GLY A 318 4.80 -45.34 11.36
C GLY A 318 3.66 -44.65 12.13
N GLN A 319 2.64 -45.42 12.51
CA GLN A 319 1.29 -44.98 12.86
C GLN A 319 0.94 -45.12 14.37
N LYS A 320 -0.14 -44.41 14.77
CA LYS A 320 -1.05 -44.54 15.97
C LYS A 320 -0.82 -43.48 17.06
N THR A 321 -1.79 -42.85 17.74
CA THR A 321 -3.28 -42.81 17.76
C THR A 321 -3.73 -41.67 18.69
N SER A 322 -4.93 -41.12 18.43
CA SER A 322 -5.90 -40.51 19.37
C SER A 322 -5.95 -39.00 19.64
N ALA A 323 -6.99 -38.39 19.03
CA ALA A 323 -8.09 -37.61 19.62
C ALA A 323 -7.85 -36.21 20.23
N ALA A 324 -8.31 -35.17 19.52
CA ALA A 324 -9.38 -34.25 19.95
C ALA A 324 -9.66 -33.21 18.84
N THR A 325 -10.86 -33.23 18.26
CA THR A 325 -11.32 -32.30 17.22
C THR A 325 -12.33 -31.33 17.82
N CYS A 326 -12.07 -30.02 17.73
CA CYS A 326 -13.08 -28.97 17.80
C CYS A 326 -13.30 -28.40 16.38
N PRO A 327 -14.54 -28.05 15.98
CA PRO A 327 -14.87 -27.67 14.61
C PRO A 327 -14.67 -26.16 14.36
N GLU A 328 -14.14 -25.82 13.18
CA GLU A 328 -14.11 -24.44 12.67
C GLU A 328 -15.44 -24.01 12.00
N PRO A 329 -15.78 -22.71 12.03
CA PRO A 329 -17.10 -22.18 11.68
C PRO A 329 -17.19 -21.78 10.20
N HIS A 330 -17.04 -22.72 9.28
CA HIS A 330 -17.16 -22.40 7.84
C HIS A 330 -18.54 -22.68 7.23
N SER A 331 -19.42 -23.43 7.91
CA SER A 331 -20.73 -23.81 7.34
C SER A 331 -21.85 -22.76 7.50
N PHE A 332 -21.70 -21.75 8.37
CA PHE A 332 -22.73 -20.70 8.52
C PHE A 332 -22.65 -19.61 7.45
N PHE A 333 -21.47 -19.35 6.88
CA PHE A 333 -21.29 -18.32 5.85
C PHE A 333 -21.89 -18.72 4.49
N LEU A 334 -21.85 -20.01 4.14
CA LEU A 334 -22.43 -20.51 2.89
C LEU A 334 -23.96 -20.51 2.93
N LEU A 335 -24.56 -20.81 4.08
CA LEU A 335 -26.02 -20.76 4.27
C LEU A 335 -26.57 -19.32 4.20
N PHE A 336 -25.81 -18.32 4.64
CA PHE A 336 -26.23 -16.92 4.56
C PHE A 336 -26.14 -16.33 3.14
N LEU A 337 -25.18 -16.81 2.33
CA LEU A 337 -25.07 -16.41 0.93
C LEU A 337 -26.18 -17.00 0.05
N VAL A 338 -26.61 -18.22 0.33
CA VAL A 338 -27.69 -18.89 -0.43
C VAL A 338 -29.07 -18.25 -0.17
N THR A 339 -29.33 -17.75 1.04
CA THR A 339 -30.59 -17.07 1.36
C THR A 339 -30.70 -15.67 0.75
N LEU A 340 -29.57 -14.96 0.61
CA LEU A 340 -29.51 -13.64 -0.06
C LEU A 340 -29.76 -13.72 -1.57
N VAL A 341 -29.29 -14.78 -2.24
CA VAL A 341 -29.51 -14.99 -3.69
C VAL A 341 -30.99 -15.34 -3.97
N LEU A 342 -31.66 -16.08 -3.08
CA LEU A 342 -33.07 -16.43 -3.24
C LEU A 342 -34.03 -15.28 -2.92
N ALA A 343 -33.62 -14.29 -2.11
CA ALA A 343 -34.43 -13.10 -1.80
C ALA A 343 -34.42 -12.06 -2.94
N ALA A 344 -33.36 -12.01 -3.76
CA ALA A 344 -33.22 -11.06 -4.86
C ALA A 344 -33.98 -11.47 -6.14
N ALA A 345 -34.45 -12.72 -6.23
CA ALA A 345 -35.02 -13.29 -7.45
C ALA A 345 -36.56 -13.46 -7.43
N ARG A 346 -37.31 -12.62 -6.70
CA ARG A 346 -38.79 -12.59 -6.86
C ARG A 346 -39.22 -11.54 -7.89
N PRO A 347 -39.89 -11.92 -8.99
CA PRO A 347 -40.40 -10.98 -9.96
C PRO A 347 -41.63 -10.25 -9.42
N ARG A 348 -41.64 -8.92 -9.54
CA ARG A 348 -42.82 -8.06 -9.35
C ARG A 348 -43.91 -8.48 -10.33
N TRP A 349 -45.07 -8.92 -9.84
CA TRP A 349 -46.31 -8.96 -10.61
C TRP A 349 -47.47 -8.40 -9.79
N ARG A 350 -48.10 -7.39 -10.41
CA ARG A 350 -49.39 -6.70 -10.18
C ARG A 350 -49.69 -6.11 -8.81
#